data_AF-U9URH8-F1
#
_entry.id   AF-U9URH8-F1
#
_cell.length_a   1.000
_cell.length_b   1.000
_cell.length_c   1.000
_cell.angle_alpha   90.00
_cell.angle_beta   90.00
_cell.angle_gamma   90.00
#
_symmetry.space_group_name_H-M   'P 1'
#
loop_
_entity.id
_entity.type
_entity.pdbx_description
1 polymer ?
#
loop_
_entity_poly.entity_id
_entity_poly.type
_entity_poly.pdbx_seq_one_letter_code
_entity_poly.pdbx_strand_id
1 'polypeptide(L)'
;MNIKEIDPITTTNEREKLSFEKGFDIIVDKVNDLIFKLTNKGIEGKLINEQVIEYFNNSNTNSQEIYNWLINNQNGSNPIFLLGYFNYHGIEINKNNEKAFNLFISASEKDHILAQTYVGECYQYGYGTKKNKKLAFKYYDKVANEDFANGQLKIGYLYYSGIGIKNDLKKAIYWYEKAANNGNIKAMCNLGLCYEDGIGVEKDYEKAFELCKQSAEGGYSGGITMLGYCYEKGIGTNIDEQKAFEFYQKSANLGNMIAQYNLGIMYEYGKGITKDVDNAIYWYKKSAKQGSQNAQHKLDKFKKIDNL
;
A
#
# COMPACT_ATOMS: atom_id res chain seq x y z
N MET A 1 3.67 -11.13 57.39
CA MET A 1 3.93 -10.80 55.97
C MET A 1 3.09 -9.57 55.63
N ASN A 2 3.71 -8.40 55.61
CA ASN A 2 3.03 -7.15 55.24
C ASN A 2 3.00 -7.08 53.71
N ILE A 3 1.82 -7.25 53.13
CA ILE A 3 1.59 -6.95 51.72
C ILE A 3 1.48 -5.43 51.64
N LYS A 4 2.53 -4.76 51.17
CA LYS A 4 2.48 -3.35 50.81
C LYS A 4 1.50 -3.22 49.64
N GLU A 5 0.34 -2.65 49.90
CA GLU A 5 -0.52 -2.08 48.87
C GLU A 5 0.29 -1.01 48.14
N ILE A 6 0.55 -1.24 46.85
CA ILE A 6 1.15 -0.25 45.97
C ILE A 6 0.01 0.68 45.56
N ASP A 7 0.09 1.93 46.02
CA ASP A 7 -0.88 2.97 45.73
C ASP A 7 -0.99 3.20 44.21
N PRO A 8 -2.19 3.14 43.60
CA PRO A 8 -2.38 3.41 42.16
C PRO A 8 -2.00 4.86 41.77
N ILE A 9 -1.98 5.77 42.75
CA ILE A 9 -1.75 7.20 42.54
C ILE A 9 -0.25 7.51 42.33
N THR A 10 0.65 6.81 43.02
CA THR A 10 2.11 7.01 42.85
C THR A 10 2.63 6.48 41.51
N THR A 11 2.08 5.39 41.00
CA THR A 11 2.45 4.84 39.68
C THR A 11 1.97 5.69 38.51
N THR A 12 0.87 6.45 38.69
CA THR A 12 0.33 7.35 37.66
C THR A 12 1.20 8.61 37.51
N ASN A 13 1.62 9.22 38.64
CA ASN A 13 2.48 10.40 38.64
C ASN A 13 3.89 10.14 38.05
N GLU A 14 4.48 8.97 38.28
CA GLU A 14 5.80 8.63 37.70
C GLU A 14 5.71 8.42 36.18
N ARG A 15 4.63 7.81 35.68
CA ARG A 15 4.41 7.60 34.24
C ARG A 15 4.13 8.90 33.50
N GLU A 16 3.33 9.79 34.08
CA GLU A 16 3.06 11.11 33.52
C GLU A 16 4.33 11.95 33.44
N LYS A 17 5.18 11.89 34.47
CA LYS A 17 6.49 12.56 34.48
C LYS A 17 7.45 12.00 33.42
N LEU A 18 7.50 10.68 33.26
CA LEU A 18 8.31 10.01 32.22
C LEU A 18 7.84 10.32 30.79
N SER A 19 6.52 10.43 30.60
CA SER A 19 5.89 10.86 29.34
C SER A 19 6.28 12.30 29.00
N PHE A 20 6.29 13.19 29.99
CA PHE A 20 6.65 14.59 29.82
C PHE A 20 8.13 14.78 29.48
N GLU A 21 9.02 13.95 30.04
CA GLU A 21 10.45 13.94 29.71
C GLU A 21 10.75 13.42 28.29
N LYS A 22 9.88 12.55 27.74
CA LYS A 22 10.07 11.93 26.41
C LYS A 22 9.29 12.60 25.27
N GLY A 23 8.36 13.51 25.55
CA GLY A 23 7.61 14.24 24.51
C GLY A 23 6.81 13.33 23.56
N PHE A 24 6.22 12.26 24.08
CA PHE A 24 5.56 11.22 23.26
C PHE A 24 4.39 11.74 22.42
N ASP A 25 3.61 12.70 22.91
CA ASP A 25 2.54 13.34 22.12
C ASP A 25 3.10 13.90 20.79
N ILE A 26 4.24 14.60 20.85
CA ILE A 26 4.91 15.17 19.67
C ILE A 26 5.38 14.07 18.71
N ILE A 27 5.91 12.96 19.25
CA ILE A 27 6.33 11.82 18.43
C ILE A 27 5.13 11.20 17.72
N VAL A 28 4.01 11.01 18.43
CA VAL A 28 2.78 10.45 17.88
C VAL A 28 2.21 11.33 16.77
N ASP A 29 2.21 12.65 16.95
CA ASP A 29 1.77 13.59 15.92
C ASP A 29 2.67 13.53 14.67
N LYS A 30 3.99 13.52 14.86
CA LYS A 30 4.94 13.41 13.73
C LYS A 30 4.83 12.09 12.98
N VAL A 31 4.53 10.99 13.69
CA VAL A 31 4.31 9.67 13.07
C VAL A 31 3.00 9.65 12.30
N ASN A 32 1.94 10.28 12.80
CA ASN A 32 0.70 10.47 12.05
C ASN A 32 0.94 11.25 10.76
N ASP A 33 1.69 12.35 10.82
CA ASP A 33 2.08 13.14 9.65
C ASP A 33 2.92 12.32 8.66
N LEU A 34 3.83 11.48 9.15
CA LEU A 34 4.64 10.59 8.32
C LEU A 34 3.76 9.59 7.58
N ILE A 35 2.86 8.89 8.30
CA ILE A 35 1.91 7.93 7.71
C ILE A 35 1.03 8.65 6.68
N PHE A 36 0.54 9.85 6.99
CA PHE A 36 -0.25 10.67 6.08
C PHE A 36 0.50 10.96 4.78
N LYS A 37 1.71 11.53 4.87
CA LYS A 37 2.53 11.89 3.71
C LYS A 37 2.85 10.68 2.83
N LEU A 38 3.28 9.57 3.43
CA LEU A 38 3.63 8.35 2.68
C LEU A 38 2.41 7.69 2.04
N THR A 39 1.29 7.64 2.76
CA THR A 39 0.02 7.11 2.25
C THR A 39 -0.50 7.96 1.08
N ASN A 40 -0.40 9.29 1.19
CA ASN A 40 -0.82 10.23 0.17
C ASN A 40 0.02 10.12 -1.10
N LYS A 41 1.34 9.98 -0.96
CA LYS A 41 2.26 9.70 -2.06
C LYS A 41 1.99 8.35 -2.74
N GLY A 42 1.31 7.43 -2.06
CA GLY A 42 0.97 6.11 -2.60
C GLY A 42 2.03 5.05 -2.30
N ILE A 43 2.84 5.22 -1.26
CA ILE A 43 3.85 4.24 -0.83
C ILE A 43 3.16 2.92 -0.40
N GLU A 44 3.84 1.78 -0.58
CA GLU A 44 3.35 0.47 -0.17
C GLU A 44 3.33 0.33 1.35
N GLY A 45 2.26 -0.25 1.91
CA GLY A 45 2.03 -0.27 3.36
C GLY A 45 3.13 -0.96 4.17
N LYS A 46 3.80 -1.97 3.61
CA LYS A 46 4.95 -2.61 4.25
C LYS A 46 6.10 -1.62 4.46
N LEU A 47 6.43 -0.81 3.46
CA LEU A 47 7.48 0.19 3.54
C LEU A 47 7.10 1.35 4.47
N ILE A 48 5.81 1.69 4.57
CA ILE A 48 5.32 2.65 5.57
C ILE A 48 5.57 2.12 6.98
N ASN A 49 5.28 0.84 7.25
CA ASN A 49 5.56 0.23 8.55
C ASN A 49 7.05 0.26 8.91
N GLU A 50 7.91 -0.05 7.95
CA GLU A 50 9.37 -0.01 8.13
C GLU A 50 9.83 1.42 8.50
N GLN A 51 9.34 2.45 7.79
CA GLN A 51 9.67 3.85 8.09
C GLN A 51 9.10 4.34 9.43
N VAL A 52 7.92 3.86 9.85
CA VAL A 52 7.36 4.18 11.16
C VAL A 52 8.23 3.60 12.28
N ILE A 53 8.67 2.35 12.16
CA ILE A 53 9.55 1.70 13.13
C ILE A 53 10.91 2.41 13.17
N GLU A 54 11.49 2.71 12.02
CA GLU A 54 12.73 3.46 11.90
C GLU A 54 12.64 4.84 12.56
N TYR A 55 11.52 5.55 12.36
CA TYR A 55 11.29 6.85 12.99
C TYR A 55 11.32 6.77 14.53
N PHE A 56 10.71 5.74 15.13
CA PHE A 56 10.76 5.55 16.58
C PHE A 56 12.19 5.33 17.06
N ASN A 57 12.95 4.45 16.39
CA ASN A 57 14.34 4.13 16.74
C ASN A 57 15.23 5.37 16.69
N ASN A 58 15.03 6.25 15.71
CA ASN A 58 15.78 7.50 15.56
C ASN A 58 15.37 8.59 16.57
N SER A 59 14.22 8.43 17.24
CA SER A 59 13.68 9.40 18.20
C SER A 59 14.05 9.07 19.66
N ASN A 60 15.11 8.29 19.90
CA ASN A 60 15.52 7.80 21.22
C ASN A 60 14.40 7.07 22.00
N THR A 61 13.47 6.45 21.27
CA THR A 61 12.42 5.58 21.83
C THR A 61 12.30 4.33 20.97
N ASN A 62 11.31 3.48 21.24
CA ASN A 62 10.99 2.33 20.41
C ASN A 62 9.47 2.13 20.34
N SER A 63 9.03 1.30 19.40
CA SER A 63 7.63 0.96 19.19
C SER A 63 6.95 0.41 20.44
N GLN A 64 7.64 -0.35 21.30
CA GLN A 64 7.06 -0.93 22.52
C GLN A 64 6.77 0.13 23.58
N GLU A 65 7.66 1.10 23.78
CA GLU A 65 7.45 2.22 24.69
C GLU A 65 6.26 3.09 24.24
N ILE A 66 6.19 3.39 22.94
CA ILE A 66 5.08 4.13 22.35
C ILE A 66 3.77 3.35 22.50
N TYR A 67 3.77 2.04 22.24
CA TYR A 67 2.59 1.21 22.44
C TYR A 67 2.07 1.27 23.89
N ASN A 68 2.98 1.12 24.87
CA ASN A 68 2.64 1.18 26.29
C ASN A 68 2.10 2.56 26.71
N TRP A 69 2.55 3.62 26.05
CA TRP A 69 2.01 4.95 26.25
C TRP A 69 0.61 5.10 25.61
N LEU A 70 0.43 4.65 24.37
CA LEU A 70 -0.82 4.74 23.61
C LEU A 70 -2.00 4.05 24.30
N ILE A 71 -1.77 2.91 24.97
CA ILE A 71 -2.84 2.20 25.70
C ILE A 71 -3.46 3.04 26.83
N ASN A 72 -2.71 3.99 27.39
CA ASN A 72 -3.13 4.82 28.52
C ASN A 72 -3.54 6.24 28.09
N ASN A 73 -3.26 6.66 26.86
CA ASN A 73 -3.41 8.05 26.40
C ASN A 73 -4.28 8.16 25.15
N GLN A 74 -5.59 7.90 25.29
CA GLN A 74 -6.56 7.84 24.18
C GLN A 74 -7.47 9.08 24.08
N ASN A 75 -6.97 10.25 24.52
CA ASN A 75 -7.78 11.48 24.57
C ASN A 75 -7.88 12.16 23.18
N GLY A 76 -6.79 12.18 22.42
CA GLY A 76 -6.72 12.74 21.06
C GLY A 76 -7.02 11.72 19.96
N SER A 77 -7.34 12.18 18.76
CA SER A 77 -7.58 11.30 17.61
C SER A 77 -6.29 10.62 17.12
N ASN A 78 -5.14 11.32 17.13
CA ASN A 78 -3.84 10.80 16.69
C ASN A 78 -3.35 9.59 17.52
N PRO A 79 -3.36 9.62 18.88
CA PRO A 79 -3.06 8.43 19.68
C PRO A 79 -4.03 7.26 19.43
N ILE A 80 -5.34 7.53 19.34
CA ILE A 80 -6.34 6.49 19.08
C ILE A 80 -6.08 5.82 17.72
N PHE A 81 -5.85 6.62 16.68
CA PHE A 81 -5.53 6.12 15.35
C PHE A 81 -4.25 5.27 15.38
N LEU A 82 -3.18 5.77 15.99
CA LEU A 82 -1.89 5.07 15.98
C LEU A 82 -1.98 3.75 16.76
N LEU A 83 -2.74 3.70 17.86
CA LEU A 83 -3.03 2.43 18.54
C LEU A 83 -3.80 1.47 17.62
N GLY A 84 -4.79 1.98 16.87
CA GLY A 84 -5.51 1.21 15.86
C GLY A 84 -4.57 0.66 14.77
N TYR A 85 -3.63 1.48 14.31
CA TYR A 85 -2.62 1.14 13.32
C TYR A 85 -1.72 -0.01 13.80
N PHE A 86 -1.26 0.04 15.05
CA PHE A 86 -0.46 -1.03 15.67
C PHE A 86 -1.24 -2.35 15.72
N ASN A 87 -2.52 -2.31 16.10
CA ASN A 87 -3.38 -3.49 16.10
C ASN A 87 -3.65 -4.04 14.69
N TYR A 88 -3.79 -3.16 13.69
CA TYR A 88 -4.06 -3.54 12.30
C TYR A 88 -2.86 -4.22 11.64
N HIS A 89 -1.66 -3.70 11.90
CA HIS A 89 -0.42 -4.21 11.31
C HIS A 89 0.30 -5.26 12.17
N GLY A 90 -0.07 -5.40 13.44
CA GLY A 90 0.61 -6.30 14.37
C GLY A 90 2.01 -5.80 14.76
N ILE A 91 2.13 -4.49 15.03
CA ILE A 91 3.39 -3.88 15.48
C ILE A 91 3.48 -4.11 17.00
N GLU A 92 4.53 -4.81 17.46
CA GLU A 92 4.76 -5.30 18.84
C GLU A 92 3.73 -6.30 19.40
N ILE A 93 2.59 -6.43 18.76
CA ILE A 93 1.49 -7.29 19.21
C ILE A 93 0.99 -8.19 18.09
N ASN A 94 0.27 -9.25 18.47
CA ASN A 94 -0.49 -10.02 17.49
C ASN A 94 -1.56 -9.13 16.83
N LYS A 95 -1.65 -9.25 15.51
CA LYS A 95 -2.65 -8.53 14.71
C LYS A 95 -4.06 -8.76 15.28
N ASN A 96 -4.77 -7.66 15.56
CA ASN A 96 -6.13 -7.67 16.08
C ASN A 96 -7.00 -6.68 15.29
N ASN A 97 -7.63 -7.17 14.22
CA ASN A 97 -8.43 -6.33 13.34
C ASN A 97 -9.70 -5.77 14.00
N GLU A 98 -10.31 -6.50 14.94
CA GLU A 98 -11.54 -6.05 15.61
C GLU A 98 -11.24 -4.84 16.51
N LYS A 99 -10.19 -4.95 17.34
CA LYS A 99 -9.72 -3.83 18.14
C LYS A 99 -9.27 -2.65 17.27
N ALA A 100 -8.54 -2.92 16.18
CA ALA A 100 -8.15 -1.89 15.23
C ALA A 100 -9.34 -1.15 14.64
N PHE A 101 -10.36 -1.88 14.17
CA PHE A 101 -11.57 -1.32 13.60
C PHE A 101 -12.30 -0.39 14.59
N ASN A 102 -12.49 -0.83 15.84
CA ASN A 102 -13.15 -0.03 16.86
C ASN A 102 -12.37 1.27 17.15
N LEU A 103 -11.03 1.18 17.23
CA LEU A 103 -10.18 2.37 17.42
C LEU A 103 -10.25 3.31 16.21
N PHE A 104 -10.27 2.79 14.99
CA PHE A 104 -10.44 3.62 13.79
C PHE A 104 -11.80 4.32 13.75
N ILE A 105 -12.88 3.66 14.19
CA ILE A 105 -14.18 4.32 14.35
C ILE A 105 -14.09 5.47 15.35
N SER A 106 -13.55 5.24 16.55
CA SER A 106 -13.42 6.28 17.58
C SER A 106 -12.57 7.47 17.13
N ALA A 107 -11.48 7.24 16.38
CA ALA A 107 -10.67 8.33 15.80
C ALA A 107 -11.38 9.02 14.62
N SER A 108 -12.13 8.26 13.82
CA SER A 108 -12.91 8.78 12.69
C SER A 108 -14.04 9.71 13.13
N GLU A 109 -14.68 9.43 14.26
CA GLU A 109 -15.70 10.30 14.88
C GLU A 109 -15.14 11.66 15.32
N LYS A 110 -13.81 11.76 15.44
CA LYS A 110 -13.05 13.00 15.69
C LYS A 110 -12.41 13.56 14.42
N ASP A 111 -13.01 13.28 13.26
CA ASP A 111 -12.60 13.73 11.93
C ASP A 111 -11.15 13.40 11.50
N HIS A 112 -10.57 12.31 12.03
CA HIS A 112 -9.23 11.90 11.63
C HIS A 112 -9.21 11.23 10.25
N ILE A 113 -8.58 11.87 9.27
CA ILE A 113 -8.57 11.48 7.84
C ILE A 113 -8.05 10.05 7.61
N LEU A 114 -6.90 9.71 8.22
CA LEU A 114 -6.37 8.34 8.10
C LEU A 114 -7.32 7.31 8.71
N ALA A 115 -7.88 7.57 9.90
CA ALA A 115 -8.82 6.67 10.53
C ALA A 115 -10.06 6.45 9.65
N GLN A 116 -10.65 7.50 9.07
CA GLN A 116 -11.75 7.39 8.11
C GLN A 116 -11.38 6.51 6.91
N THR A 117 -10.16 6.65 6.39
CA THR A 117 -9.64 5.82 5.29
C THR A 117 -9.53 4.35 5.69
N TYR A 118 -9.00 4.06 6.89
CA TYR A 118 -8.89 2.69 7.41
C TYR A 118 -10.25 2.08 7.75
N VAL A 119 -11.23 2.86 8.23
CA VAL A 119 -12.61 2.40 8.39
C VAL A 119 -13.21 1.97 7.05
N GLY A 120 -13.00 2.77 6.00
CA GLY A 120 -13.39 2.41 4.63
C GLY A 120 -12.77 1.08 4.18
N GLU A 121 -11.49 0.86 4.49
CA GLU A 121 -10.77 -0.38 4.17
C GLU A 121 -11.31 -1.59 4.93
N CYS A 122 -11.54 -1.42 6.24
CA CYS A 122 -12.18 -2.43 7.07
C CYS A 122 -13.54 -2.85 6.52
N TYR A 123 -14.39 -1.92 6.10
CA TYR A 123 -15.67 -2.26 5.48
C TYR A 123 -15.51 -2.89 4.10
N GLN A 124 -14.54 -2.47 3.28
CA GLN A 124 -14.34 -3.04 1.95
C GLN A 124 -13.94 -4.53 2.03
N TYR A 125 -12.99 -4.86 2.92
CA TYR A 125 -12.39 -6.19 3.00
C TYR A 125 -12.90 -7.04 4.15
N GLY A 126 -13.66 -6.46 5.09
CA GLY A 126 -14.19 -7.16 6.26
C GLY A 126 -13.14 -7.37 7.35
N TYR A 127 -12.21 -6.42 7.52
CA TYR A 127 -11.20 -6.50 8.57
C TYR A 127 -11.79 -5.98 9.88
N GLY A 128 -12.03 -6.89 10.84
CA GLY A 128 -12.58 -6.55 12.15
C GLY A 128 -14.08 -6.23 12.13
N THR A 129 -14.73 -6.35 10.98
CA THR A 129 -16.15 -6.08 10.78
C THR A 129 -16.70 -6.88 9.61
N LYS A 130 -18.03 -6.89 9.41
CA LYS A 130 -18.63 -7.50 8.23
C LYS A 130 -18.37 -6.63 6.99
N LYS A 131 -18.08 -7.26 5.86
CA LYS A 131 -17.92 -6.56 4.56
C LYS A 131 -19.17 -5.73 4.26
N ASN A 132 -18.97 -4.43 4.01
CA ASN A 132 -20.03 -3.50 3.63
C ASN A 132 -19.52 -2.50 2.57
N LYS A 133 -19.71 -2.85 1.30
CA LYS A 133 -19.24 -2.04 0.17
C LYS A 133 -19.85 -0.63 0.14
N LYS A 134 -21.11 -0.47 0.58
CA LYS A 134 -21.81 0.83 0.60
C LYS A 134 -21.20 1.76 1.66
N LEU A 135 -20.87 1.22 2.84
CA LEU A 135 -20.18 2.01 3.87
C LEU A 135 -18.75 2.34 3.44
N ALA A 136 -18.01 1.38 2.87
CA ALA A 136 -16.68 1.65 2.32
C ALA A 136 -16.70 2.83 1.33
N PHE A 137 -17.68 2.84 0.41
CA PHE A 137 -17.88 3.96 -0.51
C PHE A 137 -18.11 5.28 0.21
N LYS A 138 -19.02 5.33 1.20
CA LYS A 138 -19.29 6.57 1.95
C LYS A 138 -18.05 7.14 2.64
N TYR A 139 -17.22 6.29 3.24
CA TYR A 139 -15.98 6.73 3.90
C TYR A 139 -14.96 7.26 2.89
N TYR A 140 -14.75 6.55 1.77
CA TYR A 140 -13.82 7.00 0.73
C TYR A 140 -14.29 8.26 0.00
N ASP A 141 -15.60 8.42 -0.20
CA ASP A 141 -16.18 9.63 -0.78
C ASP A 141 -15.96 10.84 0.15
N LYS A 142 -16.11 10.67 1.47
CA LYS A 142 -15.80 11.73 2.44
C LYS A 142 -14.34 12.18 2.34
N VAL A 143 -13.38 11.25 2.49
CA VAL A 143 -11.95 11.62 2.50
C VAL A 143 -11.43 12.14 1.15
N ALA A 144 -12.00 11.69 0.03
CA ALA A 144 -11.59 12.17 -1.29
C ALA A 144 -11.87 13.67 -1.50
N ASN A 145 -12.85 14.21 -0.79
CA ASN A 145 -13.23 15.63 -0.83
C ASN A 145 -12.38 16.51 0.10
N GLU A 146 -11.43 15.94 0.85
CA GLU A 146 -10.50 16.64 1.74
C GLU A 146 -9.10 16.80 1.11
N ASP A 147 -9.00 16.76 -0.23
CA ASP A 147 -7.74 16.77 -1.00
C ASP A 147 -6.72 15.67 -0.62
N PHE A 148 -7.20 14.59 0.00
CA PHE A 148 -6.39 13.41 0.29
C PHE A 148 -6.30 12.50 -0.93
N ALA A 149 -5.17 12.53 -1.63
CA ALA A 149 -4.88 11.79 -2.85
C ALA A 149 -5.05 10.26 -2.72
N ASN A 150 -4.78 9.68 -1.54
CA ASN A 150 -5.09 8.26 -1.32
C ASN A 150 -6.61 8.02 -1.29
N GLY A 151 -7.38 8.89 -0.65
CA GLY A 151 -8.84 8.87 -0.69
C GLY A 151 -9.36 8.96 -2.13
N GLN A 152 -8.80 9.89 -2.92
CA GLN A 152 -9.10 10.06 -4.34
C GLN A 152 -8.78 8.80 -5.16
N LEU A 153 -7.62 8.17 -4.93
CA LEU A 153 -7.28 6.88 -5.53
C LEU A 153 -8.31 5.79 -5.18
N LYS A 154 -8.69 5.69 -3.90
CA LYS A 154 -9.63 4.66 -3.41
C LYS A 154 -11.02 4.83 -4.01
N ILE A 155 -11.55 6.06 -4.04
CA ILE A 155 -12.88 6.32 -4.63
C ILE A 155 -12.87 6.11 -6.15
N GLY A 156 -11.77 6.49 -6.83
CA GLY A 156 -11.57 6.20 -8.26
C GLY A 156 -11.63 4.70 -8.55
N TYR A 157 -11.00 3.89 -7.70
CA TYR A 157 -11.05 2.43 -7.79
C TYR A 157 -12.46 1.85 -7.55
N LEU A 158 -13.24 2.42 -6.61
CA LEU A 158 -14.60 1.97 -6.39
C LEU A 158 -15.52 2.26 -7.58
N TYR A 159 -15.39 3.44 -8.20
CA TYR A 159 -16.10 3.77 -9.44
C TYR A 159 -15.65 2.87 -10.60
N TYR A 160 -14.35 2.61 -10.74
CA TYR A 160 -13.81 1.71 -11.74
C TYR A 160 -14.36 0.28 -11.57
N SER A 161 -14.48 -0.20 -10.34
CA SER A 161 -14.84 -1.59 -10.06
C SER A 161 -16.34 -1.82 -9.80
N GLY A 162 -17.15 -0.75 -9.69
CA GLY A 162 -18.55 -0.84 -9.28
C GLY A 162 -18.74 -1.39 -7.86
N ILE A 163 -17.81 -1.08 -6.94
CA ILE A 163 -17.85 -1.59 -5.56
C ILE A 163 -18.61 -0.58 -4.69
N GLY A 164 -19.80 -0.98 -4.23
CA GLY A 164 -20.62 -0.14 -3.34
C GLY A 164 -21.39 0.97 -4.04
N ILE A 165 -21.08 1.22 -5.31
CA ILE A 165 -21.72 2.18 -6.22
C ILE A 165 -21.78 1.56 -7.62
N LYS A 166 -22.65 2.07 -8.49
CA LYS A 166 -22.64 1.70 -9.91
C LYS A 166 -21.30 2.10 -10.54
N ASN A 167 -20.74 1.22 -11.37
CA ASN A 167 -19.54 1.53 -12.15
C ASN A 167 -19.76 2.81 -12.99
N ASP A 168 -18.75 3.69 -12.96
CA ASP A 168 -18.71 4.93 -13.73
C ASP A 168 -17.25 5.24 -14.07
N LEU A 169 -16.84 4.85 -15.28
CA LEU A 169 -15.45 4.99 -15.71
C LEU A 169 -15.03 6.45 -15.83
N LYS A 170 -15.93 7.36 -16.23
CA LYS A 170 -15.59 8.80 -16.33
C LYS A 170 -15.27 9.37 -14.95
N LYS A 171 -16.04 9.01 -13.92
CA LYS A 171 -15.73 9.38 -12.53
C LYS A 171 -14.46 8.71 -12.02
N ALA A 172 -14.20 7.46 -12.39
CA ALA A 172 -12.97 6.78 -12.02
C ALA A 172 -11.73 7.55 -12.52
N ILE A 173 -11.74 7.93 -13.80
CA ILE A 173 -10.68 8.72 -14.42
C ILE A 173 -10.53 10.07 -13.73
N TYR A 174 -11.62 10.80 -13.53
CA TYR A 174 -11.59 12.09 -12.84
C TYR A 174 -10.85 12.01 -11.49
N TRP A 175 -11.14 10.98 -10.70
CA TRP A 175 -10.49 10.79 -9.40
C TRP A 175 -9.05 10.30 -9.50
N TYR A 176 -8.73 9.45 -10.47
CA TYR A 176 -7.35 9.07 -10.75
C TYR A 176 -6.50 10.25 -11.22
N GLU A 177 -7.03 11.13 -12.08
CA GLU A 177 -6.38 12.36 -12.51
C GLU A 177 -6.12 13.29 -11.33
N LYS A 178 -7.12 13.52 -10.48
CA LYS A 178 -6.93 14.31 -9.24
C LYS A 178 -5.84 13.72 -8.34
N ALA A 179 -5.90 12.42 -8.07
CA ALA A 179 -4.91 11.77 -7.22
C ALA A 179 -3.49 11.81 -7.82
N ALA A 180 -3.37 11.61 -9.15
CA ALA A 180 -2.10 11.68 -9.85
C ALA A 180 -1.51 13.10 -9.83
N ASN A 181 -2.33 14.12 -10.07
CA ASN A 181 -1.91 15.53 -9.98
C ASN A 181 -1.46 15.92 -8.56
N ASN A 182 -2.04 15.26 -7.54
CA ASN A 182 -1.61 15.39 -6.14
C ASN A 182 -0.41 14.48 -5.79
N GLY A 183 0.28 13.90 -6.77
CA GLY A 183 1.53 13.15 -6.61
C GLY A 183 1.36 11.69 -6.18
N ASN A 184 0.16 11.12 -6.28
CA ASN A 184 -0.06 9.71 -5.93
C ASN A 184 0.44 8.78 -7.04
N ILE A 185 1.52 8.05 -6.77
CA ILE A 185 2.21 7.21 -7.77
C ILE A 185 1.39 5.99 -8.19
N LYS A 186 0.48 5.50 -7.34
CA LYS A 186 -0.43 4.39 -7.69
C LYS A 186 -1.52 4.87 -8.63
N ALA A 187 -2.04 6.08 -8.41
CA ALA A 187 -3.02 6.70 -9.30
C ALA A 187 -2.43 6.95 -10.68
N MET A 188 -1.17 7.43 -10.76
CA MET A 188 -0.45 7.57 -12.03
C MET A 188 -0.40 6.24 -12.80
N CYS A 189 -0.06 5.12 -12.14
CA CYS A 189 -0.05 3.80 -12.78
C CYS A 189 -1.45 3.38 -13.28
N ASN A 190 -2.49 3.57 -12.45
CA ASN A 190 -3.86 3.21 -12.83
C ASN A 190 -4.38 4.08 -13.98
N LEU A 191 -4.04 5.36 -13.99
CA LEU A 191 -4.41 6.28 -15.06
C LEU A 191 -3.68 5.96 -16.35
N GLY A 192 -2.38 5.61 -16.28
CA GLY A 192 -1.61 5.18 -17.44
C GLY A 192 -2.20 3.94 -18.11
N LEU A 193 -2.61 2.95 -17.30
CA LEU A 193 -3.38 1.79 -17.78
C LEU A 193 -4.68 2.19 -18.48
N CYS A 194 -5.42 3.15 -17.94
CA CYS A 194 -6.66 3.59 -18.57
C CYS A 194 -6.42 4.26 -19.93
N TYR A 195 -5.36 5.04 -20.07
CA TYR A 195 -4.98 5.65 -21.36
C TYR A 195 -4.45 4.62 -22.37
N GLU A 196 -3.80 3.55 -21.91
CA GLU A 196 -3.33 2.46 -22.79
C GLU A 196 -4.52 1.65 -23.35
N ASP A 197 -5.44 1.24 -22.47
CA ASP A 197 -6.59 0.43 -22.86
C ASP A 197 -7.79 1.24 -23.38
N GLY A 198 -7.81 2.57 -23.21
CA GLY A 198 -8.94 3.44 -23.57
C GLY A 198 -10.13 3.29 -22.63
N ILE A 199 -9.88 3.01 -21.34
CA ILE A 199 -10.91 2.74 -20.35
C ILE A 199 -11.41 4.06 -19.78
N GLY A 200 -12.59 4.51 -20.22
CA GLY A 200 -13.19 5.76 -19.73
C GLY A 200 -12.55 7.05 -20.27
N VAL A 201 -11.48 6.91 -21.05
CA VAL A 201 -10.75 7.97 -21.78
C VAL A 201 -10.45 7.53 -23.20
N GLU A 202 -10.15 8.48 -24.08
CA GLU A 202 -9.56 8.17 -25.38
C GLU A 202 -8.16 7.55 -25.19
N LYS A 203 -7.81 6.59 -26.06
CA LYS A 203 -6.50 5.96 -26.03
C LYS A 203 -5.40 6.99 -26.31
N ASP A 204 -4.37 6.99 -25.48
CA ASP A 204 -3.24 7.90 -25.60
C ASP A 204 -1.98 7.21 -25.06
N TYR A 205 -1.21 6.62 -25.98
CA TYR A 205 -0.02 5.86 -25.60
C TYR A 205 1.12 6.74 -25.07
N GLU A 206 1.22 7.99 -25.51
CA GLU A 206 2.23 8.92 -24.99
C GLU A 206 1.94 9.29 -23.53
N LYS A 207 0.67 9.61 -23.21
CA LYS A 207 0.26 9.83 -21.81
C LYS A 207 0.41 8.58 -20.96
N ALA A 208 0.04 7.41 -21.50
CA ALA A 208 0.20 6.15 -20.79
C ALA A 208 1.67 5.94 -20.39
N PHE A 209 2.59 6.09 -21.33
CA PHE A 209 4.02 5.95 -21.10
C PHE A 209 4.52 6.94 -20.04
N GLU A 210 4.20 8.22 -20.16
CA GLU A 210 4.67 9.26 -19.24
C GLU A 210 4.14 9.04 -17.80
N LEU A 211 2.87 8.69 -17.64
CA LEU A 211 2.29 8.37 -16.32
C LEU A 211 2.94 7.13 -15.69
N CYS A 212 3.18 6.08 -16.48
CA CYS A 212 3.87 4.88 -16.01
C CYS A 212 5.32 5.18 -15.63
N LYS A 213 6.00 6.05 -16.37
CA LYS A 213 7.35 6.53 -16.07
C LYS A 213 7.40 7.28 -14.74
N GLN A 214 6.52 8.26 -14.53
CA GLN A 214 6.42 9.01 -13.27
C GLN A 214 6.15 8.08 -12.07
N SER A 215 5.24 7.11 -12.24
CA SER A 215 4.95 6.09 -11.24
C SER A 215 6.18 5.22 -10.90
N ALA A 216 6.94 4.83 -11.93
CA ALA A 216 8.15 4.02 -11.80
C ALA A 216 9.30 4.78 -11.11
N GLU A 217 9.49 6.05 -11.45
CA GLU A 217 10.43 6.97 -10.79
C GLU A 217 10.08 7.18 -9.31
N GLY A 218 8.77 7.20 -9.00
CA GLY A 218 8.24 7.20 -7.65
C GLY A 218 8.46 5.90 -6.86
N GLY A 219 8.98 4.85 -7.51
CA GLY A 219 9.33 3.58 -6.88
C GLY A 219 8.18 2.59 -6.75
N TYR A 220 7.02 2.84 -7.38
CA TYR A 220 5.89 1.91 -7.30
C TYR A 220 6.15 0.68 -8.17
N SER A 221 6.14 -0.51 -7.56
CA SER A 221 6.42 -1.77 -8.26
C SER A 221 5.47 -2.02 -9.44
N GLY A 222 4.18 -1.65 -9.31
CA GLY A 222 3.22 -1.70 -10.42
C GLY A 222 3.61 -0.79 -11.59
N GLY A 223 3.99 0.45 -11.30
CA GLY A 223 4.45 1.42 -12.30
C GLY A 223 5.74 1.00 -12.99
N ILE A 224 6.72 0.49 -12.23
CA ILE A 224 7.97 -0.07 -12.77
C ILE A 224 7.67 -1.24 -13.73
N THR A 225 6.76 -2.13 -13.35
CA THR A 225 6.32 -3.24 -14.21
C THR A 225 5.69 -2.73 -15.49
N MET A 226 4.81 -1.71 -15.40
CA MET A 226 4.13 -1.15 -16.54
C MET A 226 5.09 -0.42 -17.50
N LEU A 227 6.10 0.27 -16.97
CA LEU A 227 7.14 0.88 -17.78
C LEU A 227 7.95 -0.18 -18.55
N GLY A 228 8.27 -1.31 -17.90
CA GLY A 228 8.88 -2.46 -18.58
C GLY A 228 8.01 -3.00 -19.71
N TYR A 229 6.69 -3.11 -19.47
CA TYR A 229 5.73 -3.51 -20.49
C TYR A 229 5.64 -2.52 -21.66
N CYS A 230 5.71 -1.22 -21.39
CA CYS A 230 5.73 -0.20 -22.44
C CYS A 230 6.94 -0.35 -23.36
N TYR A 231 8.14 -0.58 -22.81
CA TYR A 231 9.33 -0.86 -23.62
C TYR A 231 9.26 -2.22 -24.34
N GLU A 232 8.63 -3.24 -23.75
CA GLU A 232 8.46 -4.55 -24.42
C GLU A 232 7.53 -4.44 -25.65
N LYS A 233 6.50 -3.60 -25.58
CA LYS A 233 5.45 -3.49 -26.61
C LYS A 233 5.56 -2.26 -27.50
N GLY A 234 6.42 -1.30 -27.16
CA GLY A 234 6.51 -0.02 -27.86
C GLY A 234 5.30 0.90 -27.60
N ILE A 235 4.78 0.91 -26.37
CA ILE A 235 3.64 1.75 -25.98
C ILE A 235 4.18 3.13 -25.60
N GLY A 236 3.92 4.14 -26.45
CA GLY A 236 4.38 5.52 -26.26
C GLY A 236 5.89 5.69 -26.35
N THR A 237 6.60 4.66 -26.81
CA THR A 237 8.06 4.60 -26.96
C THR A 237 8.44 3.56 -28.01
N ASN A 238 9.71 3.46 -28.37
CA ASN A 238 10.21 2.38 -29.23
C ASN A 238 10.38 1.09 -28.43
N ILE A 239 10.23 -0.06 -29.10
CA ILE A 239 10.51 -1.36 -28.51
C ILE A 239 11.98 -1.42 -28.09
N ASP A 240 12.22 -1.79 -26.83
CA ASP A 240 13.54 -1.93 -26.22
C ASP A 240 13.49 -3.09 -25.21
N GLU A 241 13.80 -4.30 -25.67
CA GLU A 241 13.72 -5.50 -24.82
C GLU A 241 14.73 -5.47 -23.67
N GLN A 242 15.89 -4.82 -23.85
CA GLN A 242 16.89 -4.71 -22.80
C GLN A 242 16.37 -3.82 -21.66
N LYS A 243 15.79 -2.65 -21.97
CA LYS A 243 15.15 -1.82 -20.94
C LYS A 243 13.97 -2.52 -20.28
N ALA A 244 13.15 -3.23 -21.07
CA ALA A 244 12.05 -4.01 -20.52
C ALA A 244 12.56 -5.04 -19.49
N PHE A 245 13.64 -5.75 -19.81
CA PHE A 245 14.32 -6.67 -18.90
C PHE A 245 14.79 -5.96 -17.61
N GLU A 246 15.48 -4.83 -17.73
CA GLU A 246 15.97 -4.06 -16.58
C GLU A 246 14.84 -3.62 -15.63
N PHE A 247 13.73 -3.12 -16.19
CA PHE A 247 12.57 -2.70 -15.40
C PHE A 247 11.83 -3.89 -14.78
N TYR A 248 11.62 -4.98 -15.52
CA TYR A 248 11.03 -6.20 -14.94
C TYR A 248 11.93 -6.77 -13.85
N GLN A 249 13.25 -6.77 -14.02
CA GLN A 249 14.20 -7.20 -13.00
C GLN A 249 14.11 -6.35 -11.74
N LYS A 250 14.06 -5.02 -11.88
CA LYS A 250 13.89 -4.09 -10.75
C LYS A 250 12.59 -4.36 -10.00
N SER A 251 11.46 -4.49 -10.70
CA SER A 251 10.15 -4.73 -10.08
C SER A 251 10.02 -6.13 -9.47
N ALA A 252 10.61 -7.15 -10.10
CA ALA A 252 10.64 -8.51 -9.59
C ALA A 252 11.40 -8.63 -8.27
N ASN A 253 12.49 -7.86 -8.12
CA ASN A 253 13.26 -7.73 -6.87
C ASN A 253 12.47 -7.05 -5.76
N LEU A 254 11.57 -6.12 -6.09
CA LEU A 254 10.60 -5.53 -5.17
C LEU A 254 9.44 -6.48 -4.84
N GLY A 255 9.41 -7.68 -5.43
CA GLY A 255 8.43 -8.72 -5.13
C GLY A 255 7.20 -8.72 -6.03
N ASN A 256 7.13 -7.88 -7.07
CA ASN A 256 5.95 -7.82 -7.92
C ASN A 256 5.72 -9.14 -8.69
N MET A 257 4.58 -9.78 -8.46
CA MET A 257 4.23 -11.09 -9.04
C MET A 257 4.22 -11.09 -10.57
N ILE A 258 3.72 -10.03 -11.21
CA ILE A 258 3.61 -9.92 -12.67
C ILE A 258 5.01 -9.74 -13.26
N ALA A 259 5.82 -8.85 -12.69
CA ALA A 259 7.20 -8.65 -13.14
C ALA A 259 8.04 -9.92 -13.00
N GLN A 260 7.88 -10.69 -11.90
CA GLN A 260 8.55 -11.98 -11.74
C GLN A 260 8.15 -12.97 -12.83
N TYR A 261 6.88 -13.01 -13.23
CA TYR A 261 6.45 -13.85 -14.34
C TYR A 261 7.06 -13.40 -15.67
N ASN A 262 6.99 -12.10 -15.97
CA ASN A 262 7.52 -11.55 -17.23
C ASN A 262 9.04 -11.70 -17.33
N LEU A 263 9.76 -11.53 -16.23
CA LEU A 263 11.20 -11.77 -16.16
C LEU A 263 11.53 -13.24 -16.44
N GLY A 264 10.70 -14.18 -15.94
CA GLY A 264 10.81 -15.60 -16.30
C GLY A 264 10.65 -15.84 -17.79
N ILE A 265 9.71 -15.15 -18.45
CA ILE A 265 9.50 -15.21 -19.90
C ILE A 265 10.73 -14.66 -20.65
N MET A 266 11.31 -13.55 -20.19
CA MET A 266 12.49 -12.96 -20.82
C MET A 266 13.70 -13.89 -20.77
N TYR A 267 13.93 -14.54 -19.63
CA TYR A 267 14.98 -15.55 -19.50
C TYR A 267 14.70 -16.83 -20.32
N GLU A 268 13.45 -17.31 -20.38
CA GLU A 268 13.08 -18.52 -21.14
C GLU A 268 13.36 -18.38 -22.64
N TYR A 269 13.07 -17.19 -23.19
CA TYR A 269 13.16 -16.93 -24.62
C TYR A 269 14.39 -16.10 -25.02
N GLY A 270 15.17 -15.60 -24.06
CA GLY A 270 16.31 -14.73 -24.33
C GLY A 270 15.92 -13.36 -24.90
N LYS A 271 14.85 -12.75 -24.37
CA LYS A 271 14.38 -11.42 -24.80
C LYS A 271 15.11 -10.33 -24.01
N GLY A 272 15.89 -9.49 -24.68
CA GLY A 272 16.69 -8.45 -24.02
C GLY A 272 17.80 -8.95 -23.10
N ILE A 273 18.01 -10.27 -23.02
CA ILE A 273 19.03 -10.93 -22.19
C ILE A 273 19.40 -12.28 -22.80
N THR A 274 20.56 -12.83 -22.47
CA THR A 274 20.90 -14.22 -22.83
C THR A 274 19.88 -15.18 -22.22
N LYS A 275 19.42 -16.14 -23.03
CA LYS A 275 18.52 -17.21 -22.57
C LYS A 275 19.13 -18.00 -21.42
N ASP A 276 18.34 -18.22 -20.37
CA ASP A 276 18.73 -18.96 -19.18
C ASP A 276 17.50 -19.64 -18.56
N VAL A 277 17.40 -20.95 -18.72
CA VAL A 277 16.23 -21.72 -18.28
C VAL A 277 16.16 -21.83 -16.75
N ASP A 278 17.29 -21.89 -16.06
CA ASP A 278 17.33 -22.00 -14.61
C ASP A 278 16.82 -20.73 -13.95
N ASN A 279 17.26 -19.57 -14.47
CA ASN A 279 16.73 -18.28 -14.04
C ASN A 279 15.24 -18.12 -14.39
N ALA A 280 14.79 -18.62 -15.54
CA ALA A 280 13.37 -18.63 -15.87
C ALA A 280 12.54 -19.42 -14.83
N ILE A 281 12.96 -20.65 -14.52
CA ILE A 281 12.31 -21.51 -13.51
C ILE A 281 12.33 -20.84 -12.13
N TYR A 282 13.45 -20.21 -11.74
CA TYR A 282 13.57 -19.49 -10.48
C TYR A 282 12.51 -18.39 -10.33
N TRP A 283 12.37 -17.54 -11.35
CA TRP A 283 11.41 -16.44 -11.33
C TRP A 283 9.96 -16.91 -11.43
N TYR A 284 9.69 -17.95 -12.23
CA TYR A 284 8.38 -18.58 -12.25
C TYR A 284 7.99 -19.18 -10.89
N LYS A 285 8.91 -19.83 -10.17
CA LYS A 285 8.66 -20.35 -8.81
C LYS A 285 8.26 -19.23 -7.84
N LYS A 286 8.96 -18.09 -7.88
CA LYS A 286 8.61 -16.91 -7.06
C LYS A 286 7.22 -16.38 -7.38
N SER A 287 6.90 -16.18 -8.65
CA SER A 287 5.59 -15.70 -9.08
C SER A 287 4.46 -16.70 -8.74
N ALA A 288 4.69 -18.00 -8.97
CA ALA A 288 3.75 -19.06 -8.65
C ALA A 288 3.43 -19.17 -7.16
N LYS A 289 4.42 -18.96 -6.28
CA LYS A 289 4.25 -18.93 -4.82
C LYS A 289 3.31 -17.80 -4.37
N GLN A 290 3.21 -16.72 -5.16
CA GLN A 290 2.28 -15.61 -4.92
C GLN A 290 0.90 -15.82 -5.57
N GLY A 291 0.69 -16.95 -6.27
CA GLY A 291 -0.59 -17.32 -6.87
C GLY A 291 -0.70 -17.11 -8.38
N SER A 292 0.39 -16.79 -9.08
CA SER A 292 0.37 -16.66 -10.55
C SER A 292 0.10 -18.02 -11.22
N GLN A 293 -1.11 -18.18 -11.77
CA GLN A 293 -1.50 -19.38 -12.51
C GLN A 293 -0.68 -19.55 -13.79
N ASN A 294 -0.36 -18.45 -14.49
CA ASN A 294 0.49 -18.50 -15.69
C ASN A 294 1.90 -19.02 -15.36
N ALA A 295 2.47 -18.62 -14.22
CA ALA A 295 3.76 -19.12 -13.77
C ALA A 295 3.69 -20.60 -13.38
N GLN A 296 2.62 -21.03 -12.70
CA GLN A 296 2.38 -22.44 -12.37
C GLN A 296 2.31 -23.30 -13.63
N HIS A 297 1.56 -22.86 -14.65
CA HIS A 297 1.46 -23.56 -15.93
C HIS A 297 2.80 -23.66 -16.66
N LYS A 298 3.64 -22.61 -16.59
CA LYS A 298 4.99 -22.64 -17.14
C LYS A 298 5.87 -23.68 -16.44
N LEU A 299 5.84 -23.73 -15.10
CA LEU A 299 6.59 -24.72 -14.33
C LEU A 299 6.16 -26.17 -14.63
N ASP A 300 4.86 -26.40 -14.83
CA ASP A 300 4.36 -27.74 -15.16
C ASP A 300 4.81 -28.20 -16.55
N LYS A 301 5.00 -27.27 -17.50
CA LYS A 301 5.60 -27.59 -18.81
C LYS A 301 7.06 -27.99 -18.67
N PHE A 302 7.86 -27.29 -17.86
CA PHE A 302 9.27 -27.67 -17.63
C PHE A 302 9.40 -29.07 -17.01
N LYS A 303 8.59 -29.38 -15.99
CA LYS A 303 8.58 -30.73 -15.38
C LYS A 303 8.25 -31.85 -16.35
N LYS A 304 7.45 -31.58 -17.39
CA LYS A 304 7.12 -32.59 -18.41
C LYS A 304 8.26 -32.82 -19.40
N ILE A 305 9.11 -31.82 -19.61
CA ILE A 305 10.29 -31.93 -20.48
C ILE A 305 11.38 -32.75 -19.79
N ASP A 306 11.60 -32.56 -18.48
CA ASP A 306 12.64 -33.28 -17.72
C ASP A 306 12.30 -34.77 -17.45
N ASN A 307 11.06 -35.18 -17.69
CA ASN A 307 10.58 -36.56 -17.49
C ASN A 307 10.45 -37.35 -18.81
N LEU A 308 11.02 -36.85 -19.91
CA LEU A 308 11.09 -37.47 -21.25
C LEU A 308 12.55 -37.68 -21.66
#